data_AF-A0A314XZY0-F1
#
_entry.id   AF-A0A314XZY0-F1
#
_cell.length_a   1.000
_cell.length_b   1.000
_cell.length_c   1.000
_cell.angle_alpha   90.00
_cell.angle_beta   90.00
_cell.angle_gamma   90.00
#
_symmetry.space_group_name_H-M   'P 1'
#
loop_
_entity.id
_entity.type
_entity.pdbx_description
1 polymer ?
#
loop_
_entity_poly.entity_id
_entity_poly.type
_entity_poly.pdbx_seq_one_letter_code
_entity_poly.pdbx_strand_id
1 'polypeptide(L)'
;MRYDIVPRILLAPLSSIQQQFEKILPLFDPKSPNFKSEILGTAPEALHLYTNVMRNASALTSHVASQLMGSTNLLLETVKHFIKLSPYKPFGTYVFCTGNGKLVVFKNPEAVLQTLFYSCQLSSETERAAIAHKCLNEHFSYGNELDAEHSLDMQNVVEVNKLEELCLGSDGYLDDLGLSVGARLCLRAAGESEKQKRVNQEKIGRKVEELKKEMTKLEDY
;
A
#
# COMPACT_ATOMS: atom_id res chain seq x y z
N MET A 1 -2.82 5.64 -9.77
CA MET A 1 -1.89 5.02 -10.74
C MET A 1 -0.96 4.01 -10.05
N ARG A 2 -0.51 2.99 -10.79
CA ARG A 2 0.27 1.85 -10.25
C ARG A 2 1.61 2.26 -9.63
N TYR A 3 2.37 3.11 -10.30
CA TYR A 3 3.73 3.52 -9.94
C TYR A 3 3.82 4.93 -9.33
N ASP A 4 2.71 5.68 -9.23
CA ASP A 4 2.70 7.01 -8.60
C ASP A 4 3.40 6.98 -7.23
N ILE A 5 4.52 7.72 -7.09
CA ILE A 5 5.30 7.69 -5.87
C ILE A 5 4.63 8.44 -4.71
N VAL A 6 3.74 9.40 -4.98
CA VAL A 6 3.23 10.35 -3.98
C VAL A 6 2.54 9.65 -2.81
N PRO A 7 1.63 8.66 -3.01
CA PRO A 7 1.04 7.90 -1.91
C PRO A 7 2.04 7.07 -1.09
N ARG A 8 3.28 6.89 -1.58
CA ARG A 8 4.34 6.12 -0.93
C ARG A 8 5.37 7.00 -0.21
N ILE A 9 5.46 8.30 -0.50
CA ILE A 9 6.46 9.21 0.10
C ILE A 9 6.40 9.15 1.63
N LEU A 10 5.19 9.15 2.19
CA LEU A 10 4.98 9.10 3.64
C LEU A 10 5.29 7.73 4.25
N LEU A 11 5.56 6.68 3.47
CA LEU A 11 6.04 5.39 4.00
C LEU A 11 7.53 5.45 4.37
N ALA A 12 8.23 6.52 4.01
CA ALA A 12 9.58 6.81 4.47
C ALA A 12 9.58 7.90 5.55
N PRO A 13 10.40 7.78 6.61
CA PRO A 13 10.65 8.88 7.52
C PRO A 13 11.23 10.08 6.76
N LEU A 14 10.71 11.28 7.02
CA LEU A 14 11.16 12.50 6.34
C LEU A 14 12.68 12.68 6.42
N SER A 15 13.29 12.39 7.58
CA SER A 15 14.74 12.45 7.79
C SER A 15 15.55 11.60 6.81
N SER A 16 14.96 10.58 6.19
CA SER A 16 15.62 9.70 5.21
C SER A 16 15.52 10.18 3.76
N ILE A 17 14.62 11.12 3.48
CA ILE A 17 14.32 11.58 2.11
C ILE A 17 14.34 13.11 1.95
N GLN A 18 14.46 13.87 3.03
CA GLN A 18 14.26 15.33 3.05
C GLN A 18 15.03 16.05 1.95
N GLN A 19 16.34 15.81 1.84
CA GLN A 19 17.20 16.50 0.88
C GLN A 19 16.78 16.22 -0.57
N GLN A 20 16.44 14.97 -0.90
CA GLN A 20 16.00 14.62 -2.24
C GLN A 20 14.58 15.14 -2.50
N PHE A 21 13.72 15.07 -1.50
CA PHE A 21 12.33 15.50 -1.61
C PHE A 21 12.23 17.00 -1.85
N GLU A 22 12.97 17.83 -1.10
CA GLU A 22 13.03 19.29 -1.29
C GLU A 22 13.43 19.68 -2.72
N LYS A 23 14.37 18.94 -3.32
CA LYS A 23 14.82 19.16 -4.70
C LYS A 23 13.78 18.75 -5.75
N ILE A 24 12.95 17.76 -5.45
CA ILE A 24 11.92 17.25 -6.36
C ILE A 24 10.58 17.99 -6.20
N LEU A 25 10.31 18.64 -5.06
CA LEU A 25 9.09 19.43 -4.84
C LEU A 25 8.71 20.39 -5.99
N PRO A 26 9.65 21.14 -6.61
CA PRO A 26 9.34 22.02 -7.73
C PRO A 26 8.74 21.32 -8.96
N LEU A 27 8.85 19.99 -9.06
CA LEU A 27 8.24 19.18 -10.12
C LEU A 27 6.71 19.11 -9.98
N PHE A 28 6.20 19.19 -8.75
CA PHE A 28 4.78 19.06 -8.41
C PHE A 28 4.05 20.40 -8.30
N ASP A 29 4.76 21.52 -8.21
CA ASP A 29 4.16 22.86 -8.09
C ASP A 29 3.85 23.44 -9.49
N PRO A 30 2.57 23.66 -9.85
CA PRO A 30 2.20 24.26 -11.13
C PRO A 30 2.75 25.68 -11.36
N LYS A 31 3.18 26.37 -10.31
CA LYS A 31 3.77 27.72 -10.38
C LYS A 31 5.28 27.71 -10.57
N SER A 32 5.91 26.56 -10.40
CA SER A 32 7.35 26.40 -10.55
C SER A 32 7.74 26.35 -12.04
N PRO A 33 8.85 26.97 -12.45
CA PRO A 33 9.39 26.82 -13.81
C PRO A 33 9.82 25.37 -14.11
N ASN A 34 9.99 24.55 -13.06
CA ASN A 34 10.36 23.14 -13.17
C ASN A 34 9.16 22.19 -13.09
N PHE A 35 7.92 22.71 -13.14
CA PHE A 35 6.72 21.89 -13.15
C PHE A 35 6.77 20.85 -14.28
N LYS A 36 6.57 19.56 -13.95
CA LYS A 36 6.67 18.44 -14.90
C LYS A 36 7.99 18.38 -15.69
N SER A 37 9.07 18.96 -15.17
CA SER A 37 10.36 18.99 -15.85
C SER A 37 10.96 17.59 -15.99
N GLU A 38 11.23 17.19 -17.23
CA GLU A 38 11.86 15.91 -17.57
C GLU A 38 13.30 15.82 -17.03
N ILE A 39 14.03 16.94 -17.08
CA ILE A 39 15.41 17.04 -16.56
C ILE A 39 15.42 16.74 -15.06
N LEU A 40 14.48 17.31 -14.31
CA LEU A 40 14.39 17.07 -12.87
C LEU A 40 13.89 15.66 -12.55
N GLY A 41 12.96 15.13 -13.36
CA GLY A 41 12.44 13.78 -13.20
C GLY A 41 13.45 12.66 -13.52
N THR A 42 14.49 12.96 -14.29
CA THR A 42 15.60 12.04 -14.62
C THR A 42 16.88 12.31 -13.82
N ALA A 43 16.85 13.31 -12.93
CA ALA A 43 17.99 13.67 -12.08
C ALA A 43 18.35 12.55 -11.09
N PRO A 44 19.63 12.44 -10.66
CA PRO A 44 20.05 11.48 -9.65
C PRO A 44 19.23 11.55 -8.35
N GLU A 45 18.73 12.74 -7.99
CA GLU A 45 17.90 12.94 -6.81
C GLU A 45 16.52 12.28 -6.91
N ALA A 46 15.93 12.22 -8.11
CA ALA A 46 14.68 11.48 -8.32
C ALA A 46 14.89 9.99 -8.05
N LEU A 47 16.00 9.42 -8.55
CA LEU A 47 16.34 8.02 -8.31
C LEU A 47 16.66 7.74 -6.84
N HIS A 48 17.41 8.62 -6.17
CA HIS A 48 17.68 8.50 -4.74
C HIS A 48 16.40 8.60 -3.90
N LEU A 49 15.49 9.52 -4.25
CA LEU A 49 14.19 9.65 -3.59
C LEU A 49 13.42 8.33 -3.71
N TYR A 50 13.22 7.84 -4.94
CA TYR A 50 12.54 6.56 -5.19
C TYR A 50 13.18 5.41 -4.40
N THR A 51 14.51 5.28 -4.46
CA THR A 51 15.24 4.20 -3.80
C THR A 51 15.05 4.24 -2.28
N ASN A 52 15.13 5.42 -1.67
CA ASN A 52 14.95 5.57 -0.23
C ASN A 52 13.48 5.36 0.17
N VAL A 53 12.52 5.86 -0.61
CA VAL A 53 11.09 5.61 -0.38
C VAL A 53 10.78 4.12 -0.40
N MET A 54 11.20 3.41 -1.46
CA MET A 54 10.92 2.00 -1.62
C MET A 54 11.67 1.12 -0.62
N ARG A 55 12.88 1.51 -0.20
CA ARG A 55 13.61 0.82 0.88
C ARG A 55 12.86 0.89 2.21
N ASN A 56 12.40 2.08 2.59
CA ASN A 56 11.65 2.26 3.83
C ASN A 56 10.26 1.60 3.77
N ALA A 57 9.57 1.72 2.62
CA ALA A 57 8.31 1.03 2.39
C ALA A 57 8.49 -0.49 2.53
N SER A 58 9.56 -1.07 1.96
CA SER A 58 9.90 -2.50 2.10
C SER A 58 10.07 -2.90 3.57
N ALA A 59 10.81 -2.11 4.35
CA ALA A 59 11.01 -2.38 5.77
C ALA A 59 9.69 -2.34 6.55
N LEU A 60 8.85 -1.33 6.26
CA LEU A 60 7.53 -1.18 6.88
C LEU A 60 6.58 -2.32 6.51
N THR A 61 6.44 -2.66 5.22
CA THR A 61 5.53 -3.70 4.76
C THR A 61 5.96 -5.08 5.24
N SER A 62 7.26 -5.37 5.25
CA SER A 62 7.81 -6.62 5.79
C SER A 62 7.55 -6.73 7.29
N HIS A 63 7.73 -5.62 8.03
CA HIS A 63 7.43 -5.58 9.45
C HIS A 63 5.96 -5.85 9.73
N VAL A 64 5.06 -5.18 9.02
CA VAL A 64 3.61 -5.37 9.15
C VAL A 64 3.20 -6.79 8.76
N ALA A 65 3.67 -7.32 7.63
CA ALA A 65 3.35 -8.68 7.20
C ALA A 65 3.76 -9.72 8.26
N SER A 66 4.95 -9.55 8.83
CA SER A 66 5.44 -10.39 9.93
C SER A 66 4.52 -10.34 11.16
N GLN A 67 3.99 -9.18 11.52
CA GLN A 67 3.05 -9.05 12.64
C GLN A 67 1.71 -9.71 12.33
N LEU A 68 1.18 -9.54 11.12
CA LEU A 68 -0.08 -10.15 10.69
C LEU A 68 -0.02 -11.67 10.67
N MET A 69 1.12 -12.23 10.28
CA MET A 69 1.37 -13.67 10.30
C MET A 69 1.64 -14.22 11.72
N GLY A 70 1.62 -13.37 12.76
CA GLY A 70 1.82 -13.79 14.14
C GLY A 70 3.25 -14.21 14.45
N SER A 71 4.25 -13.65 13.75
CA SER A 71 5.65 -13.95 14.03
C SER A 71 6.00 -13.60 15.48
N THR A 72 6.47 -14.59 16.24
CA THR A 72 6.95 -14.43 17.63
C THR A 72 8.42 -14.00 17.69
N ASN A 73 8.98 -13.53 16.56
CA ASN A 73 10.39 -13.22 16.47
C ASN A 73 10.74 -11.95 17.27
N LEU A 74 11.35 -12.14 18.44
CA LEU A 74 11.84 -11.07 19.33
C LEU A 74 12.84 -10.13 18.63
N LEU A 75 13.56 -10.61 17.61
CA LEU A 75 14.45 -9.76 16.83
C LEU A 75 13.68 -8.67 16.08
N LEU A 76 12.45 -8.95 15.63
CA LEU A 76 11.63 -7.96 14.94
C LEU A 76 11.23 -6.80 15.88
N GLU A 77 10.90 -7.11 17.13
CA GLU A 77 10.63 -6.11 18.17
C GLU A 77 11.90 -5.33 18.54
N THR A 78 13.05 -5.99 18.56
CA THR A 78 14.35 -5.34 18.81
C THR A 78 14.72 -4.40 17.67
N VAL A 79 14.52 -4.81 16.41
CA VAL A 79 14.85 -4.03 15.21
C VAL A 79 14.07 -2.71 15.14
N LYS A 80 12.84 -2.63 15.69
CA LYS A 80 12.08 -1.36 15.79
C LYS A 80 12.83 -0.25 16.53
N HIS A 81 13.72 -0.61 17.45
CA HIS A 81 14.51 0.36 18.21
C HIS A 81 15.63 0.97 17.37
N PHE A 82 16.06 0.28 16.30
CA PHE A 82 17.13 0.71 15.41
C PHE A 82 16.61 1.30 14.09
N ILE A 83 15.45 0.83 13.62
CA ILE A 83 14.84 1.27 12.37
C ILE A 83 13.58 2.06 12.67
N LYS A 84 13.62 3.37 12.41
CA LYS A 84 12.43 4.22 12.45
C LYS A 84 11.52 3.87 11.28
N LEU A 85 10.43 3.17 11.55
CA LEU A 85 9.38 2.91 10.58
C LEU A 85 8.42 4.09 10.52
N SER A 86 7.83 4.32 9.34
CA SER A 86 6.79 5.35 9.22
C SER A 86 5.55 4.98 10.04
N PRO A 87 4.93 5.94 10.75
CA PRO A 87 3.68 5.71 11.47
C PRO A 87 2.44 5.76 10.55
N TYR A 88 2.59 6.25 9.32
CA TYR A 88 1.45 6.46 8.44
C TYR A 88 0.90 5.13 7.91
N LYS A 89 -0.42 4.99 7.98
CA LYS A 89 -1.16 3.85 7.45
C LYS A 89 -2.20 4.32 6.45
N PRO A 90 -2.48 3.51 5.40
CA PRO A 90 -3.61 3.77 4.52
C PRO A 90 -4.93 3.73 5.28
N PHE A 91 -5.89 4.55 4.86
CA PHE A 91 -7.25 4.57 5.39
C PHE A 91 -8.27 4.81 4.29
N GLY A 92 -9.49 4.31 4.48
CA GLY A 92 -10.55 4.38 3.46
C GLY A 92 -10.35 3.37 2.32
N THR A 93 -11.11 3.59 1.24
CA THR A 93 -11.09 2.72 0.05
C THR A 93 -10.05 3.24 -0.95
N TYR A 94 -9.15 2.36 -1.39
CA TYR A 94 -8.17 2.66 -2.43
C TYR A 94 -8.59 2.01 -3.74
N VAL A 95 -8.42 2.75 -4.83
CA VAL A 95 -8.63 2.29 -6.20
C VAL A 95 -7.30 2.38 -6.93
N PHE A 96 -6.75 1.24 -7.34
CA PHE A 96 -5.52 1.16 -8.11
C PHE A 96 -5.84 1.03 -9.60
N CYS A 97 -5.41 2.02 -10.39
CA CYS A 97 -5.43 1.94 -11.85
C CYS A 97 -4.23 1.11 -12.33
N THR A 98 -4.51 0.07 -13.12
CA THR A 98 -3.50 -0.83 -13.71
C THR A 98 -2.80 -0.23 -14.93
N GLY A 99 -3.35 0.85 -15.51
CA GLY A 99 -2.88 1.45 -16.77
C GLY A 99 -3.39 0.77 -18.04
N ASN A 100 -4.22 -0.28 -17.91
CA ASN A 100 -4.92 -0.93 -19.03
C ASN A 100 -6.44 -0.74 -18.96
N GLY A 101 -6.91 0.29 -18.25
CA GLY A 101 -8.33 0.59 -18.04
C GLY A 101 -9.03 -0.31 -17.03
N LYS A 102 -8.31 -1.16 -16.28
CA LYS A 102 -8.88 -1.92 -15.17
C LYS A 102 -8.62 -1.21 -13.83
N LEU A 103 -9.57 -1.37 -12.92
CA LEU A 103 -9.49 -0.81 -11.57
C LEU A 103 -9.52 -1.94 -10.55
N VAL A 104 -8.59 -1.91 -9.59
CA VAL A 104 -8.56 -2.86 -8.49
C VAL A 104 -8.82 -2.14 -7.18
N VAL A 105 -9.85 -2.53 -6.48
CA VAL A 105 -10.35 -1.85 -5.27
C VAL A 105 -9.98 -2.65 -4.02
N PHE A 106 -9.37 -1.97 -3.06
CA PHE A 106 -9.02 -2.51 -1.74
C PHE A 106 -9.61 -1.66 -0.62
N LYS A 107 -10.23 -2.32 0.37
CA LYS A 107 -10.77 -1.69 1.58
C LYS A 107 -9.95 -2.00 2.84
N ASN A 108 -9.25 -3.13 2.85
CA ASN A 108 -8.41 -3.51 3.98
C ASN A 108 -7.13 -2.65 3.97
N PRO A 109 -6.86 -1.86 5.02
CA PRO A 109 -5.74 -0.92 5.03
C PRO A 109 -4.37 -1.62 4.98
N GLU A 110 -4.26 -2.81 5.55
CA GLU A 110 -3.03 -3.59 5.52
C GLU A 110 -2.79 -4.17 4.11
N ALA A 111 -3.84 -4.60 3.41
CA ALA A 111 -3.76 -4.98 2.01
C ALA A 111 -3.33 -3.80 1.12
N VAL A 112 -3.90 -2.62 1.34
CA VAL A 112 -3.49 -1.39 0.61
C VAL A 112 -2.01 -1.11 0.86
N LEU A 113 -1.54 -1.21 2.10
CA LEU A 113 -0.14 -0.96 2.44
C LEU A 113 0.81 -1.91 1.69
N GLN A 114 0.48 -3.20 1.66
CA GLN A 114 1.24 -4.19 0.89
C GLN A 114 1.21 -3.86 -0.61
N THR A 115 0.05 -3.54 -1.18
CA THR A 115 -0.10 -3.20 -2.60
C THR A 115 0.69 -1.94 -2.96
N LEU A 116 0.69 -0.89 -2.12
CA LEU A 116 1.45 0.35 -2.35
C LEU A 116 2.94 0.09 -2.56
N PHE A 117 3.51 -0.89 -1.85
CA PHE A 117 4.90 -1.30 -2.01
C PHE A 117 5.07 -2.22 -3.22
N TYR A 118 4.35 -3.34 -3.28
CA TYR A 118 4.59 -4.37 -4.30
C TYR A 118 4.25 -3.91 -5.72
N SER A 119 3.23 -3.06 -5.90
CA SER A 119 2.82 -2.59 -7.23
C SER A 119 3.85 -1.68 -7.90
N CYS A 120 4.71 -1.05 -7.09
CA CYS A 120 5.71 -0.07 -7.51
C CYS A 120 7.13 -0.66 -7.51
N GLN A 121 7.27 -1.99 -7.44
CA GLN A 121 8.58 -2.65 -7.55
C GLN A 121 9.12 -2.63 -8.98
N LEU A 122 10.45 -2.65 -9.08
CA LEU A 122 11.16 -2.85 -10.34
C LEU A 122 10.92 -4.28 -10.86
N SER A 123 10.59 -4.42 -12.14
CA SER A 123 10.51 -5.74 -12.78
C SER A 123 11.89 -6.23 -13.24
N SER A 124 12.83 -5.31 -13.51
CA SER A 124 14.22 -5.61 -13.87
C SER A 124 15.20 -4.53 -13.40
N GLU A 125 16.49 -4.86 -13.26
CA GLU A 125 17.51 -3.86 -12.90
C GLU A 125 17.74 -2.82 -14.00
N THR A 126 17.48 -3.18 -15.26
CA THR A 126 17.61 -2.30 -16.43
C THR A 126 16.57 -1.16 -16.44
N GLU A 127 15.46 -1.32 -15.73
CA GLU A 127 14.42 -0.29 -15.57
C GLU A 127 14.78 0.78 -14.52
N ARG A 128 15.86 0.59 -13.74
CA ARG A 128 16.18 1.45 -12.59
C ARG A 128 16.33 2.93 -12.96
N ALA A 129 16.89 3.25 -14.13
CA ALA A 129 17.01 4.64 -14.56
C ALA A 129 15.66 5.25 -14.98
N ALA A 130 14.77 4.46 -15.56
CA ALA A 130 13.48 4.92 -16.08
C ALA A 130 12.39 4.97 -14.99
N ILE A 131 12.48 4.14 -13.95
CA ILE A 131 11.43 4.02 -12.93
C ILE A 131 11.22 5.31 -12.15
N ALA A 132 12.30 6.02 -11.82
CA ALA A 132 12.22 7.25 -11.02
C ALA A 132 11.40 8.31 -11.76
N HIS A 133 11.70 8.49 -13.04
CA HIS A 133 10.96 9.39 -13.91
C HIS A 133 9.50 8.93 -14.08
N LYS A 134 9.28 7.64 -14.35
CA LYS A 134 7.94 7.05 -14.49
C LYS A 134 7.07 7.27 -13.24
N CYS A 135 7.60 6.96 -12.06
CA CYS A 135 6.91 7.08 -10.79
C CYS A 135 6.52 8.52 -10.45
N LEU A 136 7.35 9.50 -10.82
CA LEU A 136 7.04 10.92 -10.66
C LEU A 136 5.96 11.37 -11.65
N ASN A 137 6.06 10.95 -12.91
CA ASN A 137 5.13 11.34 -13.96
C ASN A 137 3.74 10.74 -13.79
N GLU A 138 3.62 9.51 -13.27
CA GLU A 138 2.32 8.87 -13.06
C GLU A 138 1.43 9.65 -12.08
N HIS A 139 2.00 10.52 -11.25
CA HIS A 139 1.22 11.43 -10.42
C HIS A 139 0.36 12.41 -11.25
N PHE A 140 0.75 12.70 -12.49
CA PHE A 140 0.02 13.61 -13.38
C PHE A 140 -0.90 12.89 -14.36
N SER A 141 -0.86 11.55 -14.40
CA SER A 141 -1.56 10.75 -15.40
C SER A 141 -3.00 10.37 -15.03
N TYR A 142 -3.52 10.83 -13.89
CA TYR A 142 -4.90 10.54 -13.48
C TYR A 142 -5.93 11.07 -14.49
N GLY A 143 -5.65 12.18 -15.18
CA GLY A 143 -6.54 12.70 -16.23
C GLY A 143 -6.79 11.67 -17.33
N ASN A 144 -5.76 10.95 -17.77
CA ASN A 144 -5.86 9.94 -18.82
C ASN A 144 -6.80 8.78 -18.45
N GLU A 145 -6.89 8.45 -17.16
CA GLU A 145 -7.82 7.41 -16.65
C GLU A 145 -9.25 7.93 -16.47
N LEU A 146 -9.43 9.25 -16.44
CA LEU A 146 -10.71 9.94 -16.24
C LEU A 146 -11.33 10.46 -17.55
N ASP A 147 -10.53 10.61 -18.62
CA ASP A 147 -10.99 11.13 -19.90
C ASP A 147 -12.05 10.24 -20.55
N ALA A 148 -13.09 10.87 -21.09
CA ALA A 148 -14.36 10.25 -21.47
C ALA A 148 -14.28 9.21 -22.61
N GLU A 149 -13.20 9.18 -23.42
CA GLU A 149 -12.96 8.11 -24.41
C GLU A 149 -12.57 6.76 -23.76
N HIS A 150 -12.13 6.79 -22.48
CA HIS A 150 -11.80 5.63 -21.65
C HIS A 150 -12.69 5.54 -20.39
N SER A 151 -13.93 6.03 -20.49
CA SER A 151 -14.87 6.26 -19.38
C SER A 151 -14.79 5.21 -18.26
N LEU A 152 -14.90 5.66 -17.02
CA LEU A 152 -15.08 4.80 -15.83
C LEU A 152 -16.23 3.78 -16.01
N ASP A 153 -17.20 4.06 -16.88
CA ASP A 153 -18.32 3.17 -17.26
C ASP A 153 -17.87 1.92 -18.05
N MET A 154 -16.69 1.94 -18.68
CA MET A 154 -16.11 0.80 -19.41
C MET A 154 -15.02 0.07 -18.61
N GLN A 155 -14.68 0.56 -17.42
CA GLN A 155 -13.57 0.02 -16.65
C GLN A 155 -14.00 -1.24 -15.89
N ASN A 156 -13.23 -2.32 -16.06
CA ASN A 156 -13.46 -3.55 -15.31
C ASN A 156 -12.99 -3.32 -13.86
N VAL A 157 -13.96 -3.02 -12.98
CA VAL A 157 -13.73 -2.80 -11.55
C VAL A 157 -13.74 -4.14 -10.83
N VAL A 158 -12.60 -4.51 -10.27
CA VAL A 158 -12.45 -5.70 -9.43
C VAL A 158 -12.32 -5.29 -7.98
N GLU A 159 -13.33 -5.61 -7.17
CA GLU A 159 -13.28 -5.40 -5.72
C GLU A 159 -12.72 -6.62 -5.00
N VAL A 160 -11.57 -6.44 -4.35
CA VAL A 160 -10.87 -7.53 -3.65
C VAL A 160 -11.39 -7.65 -2.21
N ASN A 161 -12.56 -8.26 -2.07
CA ASN A 161 -13.26 -8.39 -0.79
C ASN A 161 -12.81 -9.61 0.04
N LYS A 162 -12.44 -10.71 -0.62
CA LYS A 162 -12.08 -11.98 0.01
C LYS A 162 -10.58 -12.23 -0.09
N LEU A 163 -9.82 -11.43 0.65
CA LEU A 163 -8.36 -11.46 0.63
C LEU A 163 -7.80 -12.82 1.03
N GLU A 164 -8.45 -13.51 1.96
CA GLU A 164 -8.07 -14.83 2.46
C GLU A 164 -8.21 -15.95 1.40
N GLU A 165 -9.09 -15.76 0.41
CA GLU A 165 -9.36 -16.74 -0.66
C GLU A 165 -8.54 -16.45 -1.95
N LEU A 166 -7.72 -15.40 -1.99
CA LEU A 166 -6.99 -14.94 -3.18
C LEU A 166 -6.17 -16.04 -3.86
N CYS A 167 -6.18 -16.17 -5.19
CA CYS A 167 -5.28 -17.11 -5.88
C CYS A 167 -3.80 -16.74 -5.68
N LEU A 168 -2.95 -17.74 -5.38
CA LEU A 168 -1.49 -17.53 -5.34
C LEU A 168 -0.85 -17.60 -6.73
N GLY A 169 -1.52 -18.27 -7.68
CA GLY A 169 -1.16 -18.26 -9.10
C GLY A 169 -1.70 -17.03 -9.82
N SER A 170 -1.73 -17.05 -11.15
CA SER A 170 -2.24 -15.93 -11.94
C SER A 170 -3.74 -15.71 -11.70
N ASP A 171 -4.13 -14.46 -11.52
CA ASP A 171 -5.54 -14.02 -11.40
C ASP A 171 -5.88 -12.85 -12.35
N GLY A 172 -4.96 -12.49 -13.24
CA GLY A 172 -5.11 -11.42 -14.22
C GLY A 172 -5.01 -10.03 -13.62
N TYR A 173 -5.88 -9.67 -12.67
CA TYR A 173 -5.96 -8.29 -12.16
C TYR A 173 -4.84 -7.95 -11.16
N LEU A 174 -4.38 -8.88 -10.33
CA LEU A 174 -3.19 -8.64 -9.50
C LEU A 174 -1.91 -8.79 -10.32
N ASP A 175 -1.93 -9.55 -11.41
CA ASP A 175 -0.82 -9.62 -12.38
C ASP A 175 -0.66 -8.28 -13.12
N ASP A 176 -1.76 -7.63 -13.49
CA ASP A 176 -1.77 -6.29 -14.08
C ASP A 176 -1.19 -5.23 -13.11
N LEU A 177 -1.39 -5.40 -11.80
CA LEU A 177 -0.73 -4.62 -10.76
C LEU A 177 0.74 -5.02 -10.51
N GLY A 178 1.22 -6.10 -11.14
CA GLY A 178 2.56 -6.66 -10.97
C GLY A 178 2.82 -7.27 -9.60
N LEU A 179 1.77 -7.77 -8.93
CA LEU A 179 1.91 -8.37 -7.61
C LEU A 179 2.52 -9.78 -7.71
N SER A 180 3.69 -9.94 -7.09
CA SER A 180 4.36 -11.25 -6.99
C SER A 180 3.59 -12.24 -6.10
N VAL A 181 3.98 -13.51 -6.14
CA VAL A 181 3.46 -14.54 -5.21
C VAL A 181 3.66 -14.13 -3.74
N GLY A 182 4.80 -13.49 -3.42
CA GLY A 182 5.05 -12.96 -2.08
C GLY A 182 4.07 -11.85 -1.68
N ALA A 183 3.72 -10.96 -2.62
CA ALA A 183 2.70 -9.95 -2.39
C ALA A 183 1.33 -10.59 -2.11
N ARG A 184 0.92 -11.57 -2.93
CA ARG A 184 -0.33 -12.31 -2.79
C ARG A 184 -0.44 -13.02 -1.42
N LEU A 185 0.66 -13.58 -0.91
CA LEU A 185 0.73 -14.15 0.44
C LEU A 185 0.51 -13.10 1.54
N CYS A 186 1.12 -11.91 1.40
CA CYS A 186 0.93 -10.82 2.35
C CYS A 186 -0.52 -10.31 2.34
N LEU A 187 -1.16 -10.25 1.16
CA LEU A 187 -2.58 -9.91 1.03
C LEU A 187 -3.48 -10.95 1.72
N ARG A 188 -3.22 -12.25 1.55
CA ARG A 188 -3.94 -13.30 2.28
C ARG A 188 -3.79 -13.16 3.79
N ALA A 189 -2.58 -12.89 4.29
CA ALA A 189 -2.35 -12.68 5.72
C ALA A 189 -3.16 -11.50 6.27
N ALA A 190 -3.26 -10.40 5.51
CA ALA A 190 -4.14 -9.27 5.86
C ALA A 190 -5.62 -9.69 5.90
N GLY A 191 -6.07 -10.51 4.95
CA GLY A 191 -7.42 -11.07 4.92
C GLY A 191 -7.73 -11.97 6.11
N GLU A 192 -6.88 -12.95 6.40
CA GLU A 192 -7.04 -13.86 7.53
C GLU A 192 -7.01 -13.12 8.87
N SER A 193 -6.16 -12.11 9.01
CA SER A 193 -6.15 -11.25 10.21
C SER A 193 -7.49 -10.54 10.41
N GLU A 194 -8.07 -9.96 9.36
CA GLU A 194 -9.36 -9.27 9.45
C GLU A 194 -10.52 -10.23 9.73
N LYS A 195 -10.51 -11.40 9.09
CA LYS A 195 -11.45 -12.49 9.38
C LYS A 195 -11.35 -12.94 10.84
N GLN A 196 -10.14 -13.06 11.39
CA GLN A 196 -9.94 -13.41 12.80
C GLN A 196 -10.47 -12.34 13.75
N LYS A 197 -10.33 -11.04 13.42
CA LYS A 197 -10.93 -9.95 14.22
C LYS A 197 -12.44 -10.08 14.29
N ARG A 198 -13.11 -10.36 13.17
CA ARG A 198 -14.57 -10.58 13.12
C ARG A 198 -14.99 -11.76 13.99
N VAL A 199 -14.30 -12.91 13.88
CA VAL A 199 -14.56 -14.10 14.72
C VAL A 199 -14.36 -13.78 16.20
N ASN A 200 -13.32 -13.02 16.55
CA ASN A 200 -13.06 -12.60 17.92
C ASN A 200 -14.17 -11.69 18.46
N GLN A 201 -14.62 -10.73 17.64
CA GLN A 201 -15.73 -9.82 18.00
C GLN A 201 -17.02 -10.60 18.27
N GLU A 202 -17.38 -11.57 17.43
CA GLU A 202 -18.53 -12.43 17.65
C GLU A 202 -18.42 -13.25 18.94
N LYS A 203 -17.22 -13.79 19.22
CA LYS A 203 -16.95 -14.55 20.44
C LYS A 203 -17.08 -13.67 21.69
N ILE A 204 -16.57 -12.44 21.64
CA ILE A 204 -16.72 -11.47 22.73
C ILE A 204 -18.20 -11.11 22.91
N GLY A 205 -18.92 -10.86 21.82
CA GLY A 205 -20.35 -10.56 21.87
C GLY A 205 -21.16 -11.65 22.58
N ARG A 206 -20.93 -12.93 22.25
CA ARG A 206 -21.58 -14.05 22.95
C ARG A 206 -21.28 -14.08 24.44
N LYS A 207 -20.02 -13.87 24.83
CA LYS A 207 -19.61 -13.82 26.25
C LYS A 207 -20.23 -12.66 27.01
N VAL A 208 -20.38 -11.50 26.37
CA VAL A 208 -21.02 -10.33 26.97
C VAL A 208 -22.50 -10.65 27.30
N GLU A 209 -23.21 -11.34 26.41
CA GLU A 209 -24.59 -11.74 26.66
C GLU A 209 -24.73 -12.80 27.77
N GLU A 210 -23.78 -13.73 27.90
CA GLU A 210 -23.72 -14.67 29.02
C GLU A 210 -23.49 -13.94 30.35
N LEU A 211 -22.53 -13.01 30.39
CA LEU A 211 -22.20 -12.24 31.59
C LEU A 211 -23.36 -11.35 32.05
N LYS A 212 -24.10 -10.74 31.13
CA LYS A 212 -25.30 -9.95 31.47
C LYS A 212 -26.34 -10.78 32.23
N LYS A 213 -26.59 -12.02 31.81
CA LYS A 213 -27.54 -12.91 32.49
C LYS A 213 -27.11 -13.23 33.91
N GLU A 214 -25.82 -13.50 34.12
CA GLU A 214 -25.29 -13.76 35.47
C GLU A 214 -25.29 -12.49 36.32
N MET A 215 -25.02 -11.32 35.74
CA MET A 215 -25.14 -10.04 36.47
C MET A 215 -26.57 -9.76 36.93
N THR A 216 -27.59 -9.99 36.10
CA THR A 216 -28.99 -9.82 36.51
C THR A 216 -29.34 -10.70 37.72
N LYS A 217 -28.87 -11.96 37.74
CA LYS A 217 -29.06 -12.83 38.91
C LYS A 217 -28.40 -12.31 40.18
N LEU A 218 -27.26 -11.62 40.04
CA LEU A 218 -26.55 -11.02 41.18
C LEU A 218 -27.24 -9.73 41.65
N GLU A 219 -27.85 -8.96 40.75
CA GLU A 219 -28.64 -7.77 41.11
C GLU A 219 -29.94 -8.14 41.84
N ASP A 220 -30.50 -9.32 41.53
CA ASP A 220 -31.69 -9.86 42.20
C ASP A 220 -31.41 -10.42 43.62
N TYR A 221 -30.14 -10.59 44.01
CA TYR A 221 -29.71 -11.13 45.32
C TYR A 221 -29.44 -10.02 46.35
#